data_AF-A0A494VK29-F1
#
_entry.id   AF-A0A494VK29-F1
#
_cell.length_a   1.000
_cell.length_b   1.000
_cell.length_c   1.000
_cell.angle_alpha   90.00
_cell.angle_beta   90.00
_cell.angle_gamma   90.00
#
_symmetry.space_group_name_H-M   'P 1'
#
loop_
_entity.id
_entity.type
_entity.pdbx_description
1 polymer ?
#
loop_
_entity_poly.entity_id
_entity_poly.type
_entity_poly.pdbx_seq_one_letter_code
_entity_poly.pdbx_strand_id
1 'polypeptide(L)'
;METKQLAIQSFERGQSILERLNKLLIHLKLTQKGINDQQPAEDIQLAKSTVKAFLSKLSTLVSTNEQDASALTGVDGRYRNLVHKFAEAKNRSSRYRSALFRKDPNLVLAMLDAPTGDDMAKLIESLTEFRSLLEDHLSSDTRELIGEL
;
A
#
# COMPACT_ATOMS: atom_id res chain seq x y z
N MET A 1 -13.75 -19.14 16.67
CA MET A 1 -14.41 -18.92 15.36
C MET A 1 -14.27 -17.47 14.91
N GLU A 2 -14.45 -16.50 15.82
CA GLU A 2 -14.31 -15.05 15.54
C GLU A 2 -12.92 -14.63 14.99
N THR A 3 -11.83 -15.22 15.49
CA THR A 3 -10.46 -14.96 15.02
C THR A 3 -10.21 -15.38 13.57
N LYS A 4 -10.77 -16.51 13.13
CA LYS A 4 -10.67 -16.98 11.73
C LYS A 4 -11.46 -16.08 10.77
N GLN A 5 -12.61 -15.56 11.20
CA GLN A 5 -13.42 -14.64 10.38
C GLN A 5 -12.74 -13.29 10.20
N LEU A 6 -12.18 -12.72 11.27
CA LEU A 6 -11.40 -11.48 11.20
C LEU A 6 -10.16 -11.63 10.31
N ALA A 7 -9.51 -12.79 10.36
CA ALA A 7 -8.38 -13.12 9.50
C ALA A 7 -8.75 -13.13 8.02
N ILE A 8 -9.86 -13.76 7.65
CA ILE A 8 -10.37 -13.78 6.27
C ILE A 8 -10.70 -12.35 5.81
N GLN A 9 -11.38 -11.56 6.63
CA GLN A 9 -11.72 -10.17 6.29
C GLN A 9 -10.49 -9.27 6.12
N SER A 10 -9.45 -9.44 6.96
CA SER A 10 -8.19 -8.71 6.78
C SER A 10 -7.47 -9.12 5.50
N PHE A 11 -7.49 -10.41 5.14
CA PHE A 11 -6.93 -10.91 3.89
C PHE A 11 -7.68 -10.37 2.66
N GLU A 12 -9.02 -10.45 2.65
CA GLU A 12 -9.87 -9.92 1.57
C GLU A 12 -9.65 -8.42 1.37
N ARG A 13 -9.56 -7.66 2.47
CA ARG A 13 -9.21 -6.23 2.41
C ARG A 13 -7.85 -6.02 1.77
N GLY A 14 -6.84 -6.80 2.16
CA GLY A 14 -5.51 -6.73 1.55
C GLY A 14 -5.50 -7.04 0.05
N GLN A 15 -6.20 -8.08 -0.37
CA GLN A 15 -6.37 -8.44 -1.78
C GLN A 15 -7.07 -7.31 -2.57
N SER A 16 -8.13 -6.73 -2.01
CA SER A 16 -8.83 -5.61 -2.64
C SER A 16 -7.91 -4.41 -2.86
N ILE A 17 -7.08 -4.04 -1.86
CA ILE A 17 -6.09 -2.97 -2.02
C ILE A 17 -5.05 -3.32 -3.09
N LEU A 18 -4.57 -4.56 -3.12
CA LEU A 18 -3.60 -5.02 -4.11
C LEU A 18 -4.17 -4.94 -5.54
N GLU A 19 -5.43 -5.30 -5.74
CA GLU A 19 -6.13 -5.18 -7.01
C GLU A 19 -6.24 -3.72 -7.47
N ARG A 20 -6.70 -2.83 -6.58
CA ARG A 20 -6.79 -1.38 -6.90
C ARG A 20 -5.43 -0.78 -7.20
N LEU A 21 -4.40 -1.17 -6.46
CA LEU A 21 -3.02 -0.74 -6.69
C LEU A 21 -2.50 -1.20 -8.05
N ASN A 22 -2.75 -2.46 -8.42
CA ASN A 22 -2.40 -2.98 -9.75
C ASN A 22 -3.12 -2.23 -10.87
N LYS A 23 -4.43 -2.01 -10.72
CA LYS A 23 -5.25 -1.26 -11.68
C LYS A 23 -4.70 0.14 -11.92
N LEU A 24 -4.30 0.83 -10.85
CA LEU A 24 -3.70 2.15 -10.92
C LEU A 24 -2.29 2.12 -11.53
N LEU A 25 -1.44 1.14 -11.16
CA LEU A 25 -0.09 0.99 -11.72
C LEU A 25 -0.11 0.74 -13.23
N ILE A 26 -1.07 -0.06 -13.72
CA ILE A 26 -1.25 -0.31 -15.16
C ILE A 26 -1.60 1.01 -15.87
N HIS A 27 -2.64 1.71 -15.38
CA HIS A 27 -3.04 3.01 -15.91
C HIS A 27 -1.88 4.01 -16.00
N LEU A 28 -1.12 4.16 -14.91
CA LEU A 28 0.02 5.08 -14.86
C LEU A 28 1.12 4.69 -15.85
N LYS A 29 1.43 3.39 -15.98
CA LYS A 29 2.46 2.90 -16.92
C LYS A 29 2.03 3.04 -18.39
N LEU A 30 0.75 2.86 -18.71
CA LEU A 30 0.22 3.08 -20.05
C LEU A 30 0.25 4.57 -20.41
N THR A 31 -0.23 5.41 -19.50
CA THR A 31 -0.22 6.87 -19.64
C THR A 31 1.20 7.42 -19.84
N GLN A 32 2.17 6.94 -19.05
CA GLN A 32 3.58 7.32 -19.19
C GLN A 32 4.16 7.01 -20.57
N LYS A 33 3.68 5.93 -21.22
CA LYS A 33 4.11 5.53 -22.57
C LYS A 33 3.30 6.19 -23.68
N GLY A 34 2.35 7.07 -23.36
CA GLY A 34 1.41 7.65 -24.31
C GLY A 34 0.44 6.62 -24.92
N ILE A 35 0.26 5.46 -24.27
CA ILE A 35 -0.66 4.42 -24.72
C ILE A 35 -2.04 4.75 -24.16
N ASN A 36 -3.05 4.72 -25.03
CA ASN A 36 -4.44 4.94 -24.63
C ASN A 36 -4.90 3.82 -23.69
N ASP A 37 -5.24 4.19 -22.46
CA ASP A 37 -5.81 3.26 -21.49
C ASP A 37 -7.32 3.12 -21.73
N GLN A 38 -7.77 1.89 -21.98
CA GLN A 38 -9.19 1.59 -22.20
C GLN A 38 -9.97 1.37 -20.89
N GLN A 39 -9.31 1.44 -19.74
CA GLN A 39 -9.98 1.32 -18.46
C GLN A 39 -10.94 2.50 -18.24
N PRO A 40 -12.16 2.25 -17.70
CA PRO A 40 -13.10 3.32 -17.41
C PRO A 40 -12.51 4.36 -16.45
N ALA A 41 -12.74 5.65 -16.71
CA ALA A 41 -12.18 6.72 -15.88
C ALA A 41 -12.65 6.63 -14.42
N GLU A 42 -13.90 6.24 -14.19
CA GLU A 42 -14.48 6.01 -12.86
C GLU A 42 -13.73 4.94 -12.06
N ASP A 43 -13.28 3.89 -12.74
CA ASP A 43 -12.54 2.78 -12.16
C ASP A 43 -11.14 3.21 -11.70
N ILE A 44 -10.49 4.07 -12.50
CA ILE A 44 -9.21 4.67 -12.15
C ILE A 44 -9.36 5.61 -10.96
N GLN A 45 -10.41 6.44 -10.95
CA GLN A 45 -10.67 7.34 -9.83
C GLN A 45 -10.97 6.58 -8.54
N LEU A 46 -11.73 5.49 -8.61
CA LEU A 46 -11.99 4.62 -7.47
C LEU A 46 -10.71 3.94 -6.98
N ALA A 47 -9.87 3.44 -7.88
CA ALA A 47 -8.57 2.86 -7.52
C ALA A 47 -7.68 3.88 -6.83
N LYS A 48 -7.59 5.09 -7.39
CA LYS A 48 -6.83 6.22 -6.83
C LYS A 48 -7.34 6.62 -5.44
N SER A 49 -8.63 6.83 -5.26
CA SER A 49 -9.20 7.23 -3.97
C SER A 49 -8.99 6.15 -2.90
N THR A 50 -9.15 4.88 -3.26
CA THR A 50 -8.94 3.73 -2.36
C THR A 50 -7.49 3.62 -1.93
N VAL A 51 -6.53 3.67 -2.87
CA VAL A 51 -5.09 3.62 -2.57
C VAL A 51 -4.68 4.83 -1.73
N LYS A 52 -5.17 6.02 -2.05
CA LYS A 52 -4.90 7.25 -1.29
C LYS A 52 -5.38 7.12 0.15
N ALA A 53 -6.64 6.74 0.36
CA ALA A 53 -7.21 6.58 1.69
C ALA A 53 -6.43 5.55 2.53
N PHE A 54 -6.03 4.43 1.90
CA PHE A 54 -5.23 3.41 2.56
C PHE A 54 -3.85 3.93 2.98
N LEU A 55 -3.13 4.58 2.06
CA LEU A 55 -1.80 5.14 2.32
C LEU A 55 -1.85 6.23 3.40
N SER A 56 -2.85 7.12 3.39
CA SER A 56 -3.04 8.14 4.42
C SER A 56 -3.22 7.52 5.80
N LYS A 57 -4.08 6.49 5.91
CA LYS A 57 -4.29 5.77 7.17
C LYS A 57 -3.02 5.07 7.63
N LEU A 58 -2.33 4.37 6.74
CA LEU A 58 -1.09 3.68 7.04
C LEU A 58 0.00 4.65 7.52
N SER A 59 0.19 5.76 6.81
CA SER A 59 1.17 6.80 7.18
C SER A 59 0.90 7.39 8.56
N THR A 60 -0.37 7.62 8.89
CA THR A 60 -0.78 8.09 10.22
C THR A 60 -0.38 7.08 11.30
N LEU A 61 -0.71 5.80 11.09
CA LEU A 61 -0.40 4.75 12.07
C LEU A 61 1.09 4.48 12.21
N VAL A 62 1.86 4.54 11.12
CA VAL A 62 3.32 4.42 11.15
C VAL A 62 3.91 5.57 11.96
N SER A 63 3.46 6.81 11.72
CA SER A 63 3.92 7.98 12.47
C SER A 63 3.59 7.87 13.96
N THR A 64 2.38 7.41 14.29
CA THR A 64 1.97 7.13 15.67
C THR A 64 2.83 6.04 16.32
N ASN A 65 3.10 4.94 15.61
CA ASN A 65 3.95 3.85 16.10
C ASN A 65 5.41 4.26 16.30
N GLU A 66 5.92 5.16 15.47
CA GLU A 66 7.29 5.72 15.60
C GLU A 66 7.40 6.65 16.84
N GLN A 67 6.31 7.29 17.25
CA GLN A 67 6.26 8.14 18.45
C GLN A 67 6.02 7.32 19.73
N ASP A 68 5.15 6.32 19.66
CA ASP A 68 4.81 5.44 20.78
C ASP A 68 4.39 4.05 20.26
N ALA A 69 5.23 3.05 20.49
CA ALA A 69 4.97 1.67 20.07
C ALA A 69 3.73 1.05 20.75
N SER A 70 3.29 1.59 21.90
CA SER A 70 2.10 1.14 22.61
C SER A 70 0.81 1.77 22.07
N ALA A 71 0.89 2.82 21.24
CA ALA A 71 -0.26 3.54 20.73
C ALA A 71 -1.10 2.77 19.68
N LEU A 72 -0.68 1.57 19.27
CA LEU A 72 -1.46 0.68 18.39
C LEU A 72 -2.43 -0.24 19.15
N THR A 73 -2.67 -0.01 20.45
CA THR A 73 -3.69 -0.74 21.23
C THR A 73 -5.07 -0.63 20.57
N GLY A 74 -5.72 -1.77 20.31
CA GLY A 74 -7.04 -1.84 19.64
C GLY A 74 -6.99 -1.93 18.10
N VAL A 75 -5.81 -1.79 17.48
CA VAL A 75 -5.63 -2.07 16.04
C VAL A 75 -5.54 -3.59 15.81
N ASP A 76 -6.19 -4.07 14.75
CA ASP A 76 -6.10 -5.46 14.29
C ASP A 76 -4.63 -5.93 14.17
N GLY A 77 -4.33 -7.13 14.66
CA GLY A 77 -2.95 -7.62 14.77
C GLY A 77 -2.24 -7.72 13.42
N ARG A 78 -2.97 -8.03 12.34
CA ARG A 78 -2.40 -8.09 10.99
C ARG A 78 -2.10 -6.71 10.44
N TYR A 79 -3.01 -5.77 10.67
CA TYR A 79 -2.78 -4.38 10.30
C TYR A 79 -1.62 -3.76 11.09
N ARG A 80 -1.45 -4.12 12.36
CA ARG A 80 -0.28 -3.78 13.16
C ARG A 80 1.01 -4.38 12.57
N ASN A 81 0.98 -5.65 12.15
CA ASN A 81 2.11 -6.29 11.46
C ASN A 81 2.49 -5.53 10.17
N LEU A 82 1.51 -5.13 9.36
CA LEU A 82 1.75 -4.29 8.18
C LEU A 82 2.42 -2.96 8.53
N VAL A 83 1.96 -2.28 9.59
CA VAL A 83 2.57 -1.03 10.09
C VAL A 83 4.04 -1.26 10.46
N HIS A 84 4.35 -2.36 11.18
CA HIS A 84 5.73 -2.72 11.51
C HIS A 84 6.57 -3.02 10.26
N LYS A 85 6.05 -3.82 9.32
CA LYS A 85 6.74 -4.11 8.05
C LYS A 85 7.01 -2.83 7.25
N PHE A 86 6.09 -1.88 7.24
CA PHE A 86 6.29 -0.59 6.60
C PHE A 86 7.38 0.23 7.29
N ALA A 87 7.35 0.33 8.62
CA ALA A 87 8.37 1.02 9.40
C ALA A 87 9.77 0.38 9.20
N GLU A 88 9.85 -0.95 9.17
CA GLU A 88 11.09 -1.67 8.84
C GLU A 88 11.56 -1.40 7.40
N ALA A 89 10.65 -1.32 6.44
CA ALA A 89 10.97 -1.03 5.04
C ALA A 89 11.66 0.34 4.89
N LYS A 90 11.28 1.35 5.70
CA LYS A 90 11.97 2.66 5.75
C LYS A 90 13.47 2.48 6.08
N ASN A 91 13.84 1.49 6.90
CA ASN A 91 15.23 1.22 7.28
C ASN A 91 16.01 0.35 6.27
N ARG A 92 15.34 -0.32 5.33
CA ARG A 92 15.98 -1.22 4.34
C ARG A 92 16.32 -0.50 3.03
N SER A 93 17.37 0.33 3.05
CA SER A 93 17.80 1.20 1.93
C SER A 93 18.22 0.49 0.65
N SER A 94 18.68 -0.74 0.75
CA SER A 94 19.01 -1.54 -0.43
C SER A 94 17.76 -1.93 -1.23
N ARG A 95 16.61 -2.13 -0.55
CA ARG A 95 15.37 -2.70 -1.13
C ARG A 95 14.27 -1.66 -1.39
N TYR A 96 14.12 -0.64 -0.55
CA TYR A 96 13.09 0.39 -0.68
C TYR A 96 13.73 1.78 -0.77
N ARG A 97 13.66 2.38 -1.94
CA ARG A 97 14.35 3.63 -2.32
C ARG A 97 13.40 4.75 -2.71
N SER A 98 12.13 4.43 -2.95
CA SER A 98 11.14 5.40 -3.38
C SER A 98 10.84 6.47 -2.33
N ALA A 99 10.22 7.56 -2.78
CA ALA A 99 9.81 8.67 -1.91
C ALA A 99 8.87 8.21 -0.78
N LEU A 100 8.07 7.16 -1.00
CA LEU A 100 7.15 6.61 0.00
C LEU A 100 7.87 6.14 1.27
N PHE A 101 9.04 5.53 1.13
CA PHE A 101 9.78 4.93 2.25
C PHE A 101 10.94 5.81 2.74
N ARG A 102 11.48 6.65 1.85
CA ARG A 102 12.68 7.46 2.13
C ARG A 102 12.39 8.90 2.53
N LYS A 103 11.25 9.43 2.10
CA LYS A 103 10.85 10.82 2.33
C LYS A 103 9.54 10.85 3.10
N ASP A 104 8.77 11.91 2.90
CA ASP A 104 7.44 12.05 3.44
C ASP A 104 6.41 11.33 2.54
N PRO A 105 5.66 10.32 3.05
CA PRO A 105 4.53 9.70 2.35
C PRO A 105 3.52 10.72 1.79
N ASN A 106 3.40 11.91 2.38
CA ASN A 106 2.55 12.99 1.86
C ASN A 106 2.96 13.44 0.45
N LEU A 107 4.22 13.31 0.07
CA LEU A 107 4.67 13.60 -1.30
C LEU A 107 4.03 12.65 -2.29
N VAL A 108 3.95 11.36 -1.96
CA VAL A 108 3.31 10.36 -2.82
C VAL A 108 1.80 10.56 -2.85
N LEU A 109 1.19 10.96 -1.72
CA LEU A 109 -0.24 11.31 -1.67
C LEU A 109 -0.58 12.50 -2.57
N ALA A 110 0.28 13.52 -2.64
CA ALA A 110 0.12 14.65 -3.54
C ALA A 110 0.27 14.25 -5.02
N MET A 111 1.26 13.39 -5.33
CA MET A 111 1.49 12.88 -6.69
C MET A 111 0.30 12.08 -7.23
N LEU A 112 -0.47 11.40 -6.37
CA LEU A 112 -1.68 10.71 -6.79
C LEU A 112 -2.70 11.66 -7.43
N ASP A 113 -2.81 12.91 -6.96
CA ASP A 113 -3.84 13.85 -7.41
C ASP A 113 -3.58 14.41 -8.80
N ALA A 114 -2.34 14.78 -9.11
CA ALA A 114 -1.95 15.37 -10.39
C ALA A 114 -0.49 15.01 -10.73
N PRO A 115 -0.22 13.82 -11.29
CA PRO A 115 1.15 13.45 -11.64
C PRO A 115 1.64 14.32 -12.81
N THR A 116 2.66 15.14 -12.56
CA THR A 116 3.46 15.77 -13.63
C THR A 116 4.39 14.72 -14.27
N GLY A 117 5.00 15.01 -15.42
CA GLY A 117 5.83 14.03 -16.15
C GLY A 117 6.93 13.39 -15.30
N ASP A 118 7.67 14.21 -14.52
CA ASP A 118 8.72 13.73 -13.61
C ASP A 118 8.16 13.08 -12.34
N ASP A 119 6.95 13.45 -11.92
CA ASP A 119 6.28 12.85 -10.76
C ASP A 119 5.68 11.50 -11.09
N MET A 120 5.30 11.25 -12.35
CA MET A 120 4.71 9.98 -12.77
C MET A 120 5.68 8.81 -12.59
N ALA A 121 6.96 8.98 -12.93
CA ALA A 121 7.97 7.95 -12.72
C ALA A 121 8.18 7.64 -11.23
N LYS A 122 8.28 8.68 -10.39
CA LYS A 122 8.45 8.55 -8.93
C LYS A 122 7.24 7.92 -8.26
N LEU A 123 6.04 8.25 -8.76
CA LEU A 123 4.78 7.66 -8.30
C LEU A 123 4.72 6.17 -8.65
N ILE A 124 5.04 5.81 -9.90
CA ILE A 124 5.09 4.40 -10.33
C ILE A 124 6.09 3.61 -9.49
N GLU A 125 7.29 4.15 -9.25
CA GLU A 125 8.29 3.52 -8.39
C GLU A 125 7.76 3.32 -6.97
N SER A 126 7.21 4.37 -6.36
CA SER A 126 6.63 4.34 -5.00
C SER A 126 5.53 3.30 -4.85
N LEU A 127 4.59 3.29 -5.79
CA LEU A 127 3.47 2.33 -5.78
C LEU A 127 3.92 0.90 -6.10
N THR A 128 4.97 0.72 -6.91
CA THR A 128 5.53 -0.61 -7.20
C THR A 128 6.21 -1.19 -5.96
N GLU A 129 7.04 -0.40 -5.26
CA GLU A 129 7.67 -0.83 -4.00
C GLU A 129 6.62 -1.15 -2.93
N PHE A 130 5.59 -0.32 -2.83
CA PHE A 130 4.48 -0.55 -1.92
C PHE A 130 3.71 -1.84 -2.25
N ARG A 131 3.50 -2.12 -3.55
CA ARG A 131 2.90 -3.37 -4.00
C ARG A 131 3.69 -4.57 -3.51
N SER A 132 5.01 -4.55 -3.69
CA SER A 132 5.87 -5.64 -3.22
C SER A 132 5.83 -5.83 -1.71
N LEU A 133 5.73 -4.74 -0.93
CA LEU A 133 5.55 -4.84 0.52
C LEU A 133 4.21 -5.51 0.88
N LEU A 134 3.13 -5.14 0.20
CA LEU A 134 1.80 -5.74 0.42
C LEU A 134 1.76 -7.20 -0.02
N GLU A 135 2.36 -7.56 -1.15
CA GLU A 135 2.49 -8.94 -1.62
C GLU A 135 3.25 -9.81 -0.60
N ASP A 136 4.38 -9.32 -0.09
CA ASP A 136 5.17 -10.00 0.96
C ASP A 136 4.36 -10.16 2.25
N HIS A 137 3.59 -9.14 2.64
CA HIS A 137 2.72 -9.21 3.81
C HIS A 137 1.62 -10.24 3.63
N LEU A 138 0.87 -10.19 2.52
CA LEU A 138 -0.22 -11.11 2.26
C LEU A 138 0.26 -12.55 2.10
N SER A 139 1.40 -12.77 1.45
CA SER A 139 2.00 -14.11 1.33
C SER A 139 2.36 -14.69 2.70
N SER A 140 2.92 -13.87 3.60
CA SER A 140 3.20 -14.26 4.99
C SER A 140 1.91 -14.62 5.74
N ASP A 141 0.88 -13.78 5.65
CA ASP A 141 -0.41 -13.98 6.31
C ASP A 141 -1.15 -15.23 5.78
N THR A 142 -1.04 -15.52 4.48
CA THR A 142 -1.62 -16.73 3.88
C THR A 142 -0.91 -18.00 4.36
N ARG A 143 0.42 -17.98 4.51
CA ARG A 143 1.16 -19.13 5.06
C ARG A 143 0.75 -19.43 6.49
N GLU A 144 0.57 -18.40 7.31
CA GLU A 144 0.06 -18.55 8.69
C GLU A 144 -1.37 -19.12 8.69
N LEU A 145 -2.26 -18.62 7.82
CA LEU A 145 -3.63 -19.15 7.70
C LEU A 145 -3.70 -20.62 7.28
N ILE A 146 -2.85 -21.04 6.34
CA ILE A 146 -2.85 -22.40 5.81
C ILE A 146 -2.10 -23.37 6.73
N GLY A 147 -1.05 -22.91 7.42
CA GLY A 147 -0.28 -23.73 8.38
C GLY A 147 -0.99 -23.97 9.71
N GLU A 148 -2.04 -23.20 10.03
CA GLU A 148 -2.91 -23.39 11.20
C GLU A 148 -4.21 -24.19 10.88
N LEU A 149 -4.31 -24.78 9.69
CA LEU A 149 -5.37 -25.73 9.30
C LEU A 149 -4.91 -27.18 9.42
#